data_AF-A0A382J7E6-F1
#
_entry.id   AF-A0A382J7E6-F1
#
_cell.length_a   1.000
_cell.length_b   1.000
_cell.length_c   1.000
_cell.angle_alpha   90.00
_cell.angle_beta   90.00
_cell.angle_gamma   90.00
#
_symmetry.space_group_name_H-M   'P 1'
#
loop_
_entity.id
_entity.type
_entity.pdbx_description
1 polymer ?
#
loop_
_entity_poly.entity_id
_entity_poly.type
_entity_poly.pdbx_seq_one_letter_code
_entity_poly.pdbx_strand_id
1 'polypeptide(L)'
;VKDTTKPLNILIIRSAANILNATIKSLKVEFPDSKITVFATESARENIENHPNIDAVISAGTISRMSIINLKNKALKKIRHSQFDLAISLYNVDHGMG
;
A
#
# COMPACT_ATOMS: atom_id res chain seq x y z
N VAL A 1 -17.24 20.27 -7.00
CA VAL A 1 -15.92 20.66 -6.48
C VAL A 1 -15.51 19.59 -5.49
N LYS A 2 -14.38 18.90 -5.70
CA LYS A 2 -13.92 17.83 -4.79
C LYS A 2 -13.56 18.50 -3.47
N ASP A 3 -14.23 18.12 -2.40
CA ASP A 3 -14.02 18.69 -1.07
C ASP A 3 -12.60 18.33 -0.59
N THR A 4 -11.68 19.29 -0.67
CA THR A 4 -10.26 19.10 -0.33
C THR A 4 -10.01 19.08 1.18
N THR A 5 -11.06 19.20 2.00
CA THR A 5 -10.95 19.25 3.47
C THR A 5 -10.91 17.87 4.12
N LYS A 6 -11.34 16.81 3.43
CA LYS A 6 -11.34 15.45 3.97
C LYS A 6 -9.98 14.79 3.75
N PRO A 7 -9.33 14.27 4.82
CA PRO A 7 -8.17 13.40 4.69
C PRO A 7 -8.42 12.21 3.76
N LEU A 8 -7.61 12.06 2.71
CA LEU A 8 -7.70 10.92 1.80
C LEU A 8 -7.17 9.66 2.47
N ASN A 9 -7.90 8.56 2.35
CA ASN A 9 -7.43 7.24 2.73
C ASN A 9 -6.86 6.51 1.50
N ILE A 10 -5.54 6.34 1.48
CA ILE A 10 -4.78 5.87 0.32
C ILE A 10 -4.25 4.45 0.58
N LEU A 11 -4.52 3.53 -0.36
CA LEU A 11 -3.92 2.20 -0.38
C LEU A 11 -2.80 2.14 -1.41
N ILE A 12 -1.60 1.75 -0.99
CA ILE A 12 -0.49 1.42 -1.88
C ILE A 12 -0.39 -0.10 -1.98
N ILE A 13 -0.45 -0.65 -3.18
CA ILE A 13 -0.40 -2.08 -3.47
C ILE A 13 0.98 -2.42 -4.01
N ARG A 14 1.68 -3.32 -3.29
CA ARG A 14 3.08 -3.71 -3.50
C ARG A 14 4.08 -2.60 -3.17
N SER A 15 5.21 -3.02 -2.60
CA SER A 15 6.39 -2.19 -2.43
C SER A 15 7.37 -2.52 -3.55
N ALA A 16 7.36 -1.74 -4.64
CA ALA A 16 8.57 -1.63 -5.42
C ALA A 16 9.54 -0.80 -4.56
N ALA A 17 10.46 -1.51 -3.87
CA ALA A 17 11.29 -0.95 -2.79
C ALA A 17 11.97 0.38 -3.16
N ASN A 18 12.34 0.52 -4.44
CA ASN A 18 13.08 1.69 -4.94
C ASN A 18 12.21 2.94 -5.16
N ILE A 19 10.90 2.79 -5.42
CA ILE A 19 10.01 3.92 -5.72
C ILE A 19 9.04 4.24 -4.59
N LEU A 20 8.83 3.32 -3.64
CA LEU A 20 7.88 3.49 -2.54
C LEU A 20 8.11 4.80 -1.77
N ASN A 21 9.35 5.09 -1.38
CA ASN A 21 9.66 6.29 -0.59
C ASN A 21 9.38 7.58 -1.36
N ALA A 22 9.73 7.62 -2.65
CA ALA A 22 9.47 8.77 -3.51
C ALA A 22 7.97 8.98 -3.69
N THR A 23 7.21 7.91 -3.93
CA THR A 23 5.75 7.95 -4.01
C THR A 23 5.13 8.48 -2.72
N ILE A 24 5.52 7.94 -1.56
CA ILE A 24 4.99 8.39 -0.26
C ILE A 24 5.29 9.87 -0.03
N LYS A 25 6.51 10.32 -0.33
CA LYS A 25 6.89 11.73 -0.20
C LYS A 25 6.01 12.62 -1.07
N SER A 26 5.83 12.28 -2.34
CA SER A 26 4.98 13.06 -3.25
C SER A 26 3.53 13.08 -2.79
N LEU A 27 2.99 11.95 -2.32
CA LEU A 27 1.62 11.88 -1.80
C LEU A 27 1.42 12.73 -0.55
N LYS A 28 2.41 12.79 0.35
CA LYS A 28 2.34 13.68 1.52
C LYS A 28 2.50 15.16 1.17
N VAL A 29 3.18 15.50 0.08
CA VAL A 29 3.22 16.88 -0.42
C VAL A 29 1.88 17.29 -1.02
N GLU A 30 1.27 16.41 -1.83
CA GLU A 30 -0.01 16.68 -2.50
C GLU A 30 -1.20 16.57 -1.55
N PHE A 31 -1.16 15.64 -0.61
CA PHE A 31 -2.20 15.34 0.37
C PHE A 31 -1.59 15.21 1.78
N PRO A 32 -1.26 16.32 2.46
CA PRO A 32 -0.57 16.32 3.75
C PRO A 32 -1.24 15.46 4.82
N ASP A 33 -2.56 15.57 4.93
CA ASP A 33 -3.34 14.86 5.94
C ASP A 33 -3.75 13.43 5.54
N SER A 34 -3.30 12.95 4.36
CA SER A 34 -3.68 11.62 3.89
C SER A 34 -3.22 10.52 4.83
N LYS A 35 -4.03 9.46 4.96
CA LYS A 35 -3.65 8.22 5.62
C LYS A 35 -3.15 7.23 4.59
N ILE A 36 -1.95 6.71 4.77
CA ILE A 36 -1.30 5.80 3.83
C ILE A 36 -1.26 4.40 4.44
N THR A 37 -1.95 3.47 3.79
CA THR A 37 -1.88 2.05 4.08
C THR A 37 -1.10 1.33 3.00
N VAL A 38 -0.12 0.50 3.36
CA VAL A 38 0.64 -0.29 2.40
C VAL A 38 0.23 -1.76 2.46
N PHE A 39 -0.07 -2.36 1.31
CA PHE A 39 -0.28 -3.80 1.17
C PHE A 39 1.02 -4.48 0.71
N ALA A 40 1.63 -5.25 1.61
CA ALA A 40 2.97 -5.82 1.44
C ALA A 40 3.05 -7.28 1.90
N THR A 41 4.12 -8.00 1.50
CA THR A 41 4.44 -9.32 2.05
C THR A 41 4.97 -9.21 3.47
N GLU A 42 4.90 -10.31 4.26
CA GLU A 42 5.50 -10.33 5.61
C GLU A 42 6.98 -9.97 5.61
N SER A 43 7.74 -10.43 4.61
CA SER A 43 9.18 -10.13 4.50
C SER A 43 9.49 -8.64 4.34
N ALA A 44 8.58 -7.87 3.74
CA ALA A 44 8.73 -6.43 3.57
C ALA A 44 8.12 -5.63 4.74
N ARG A 45 7.33 -6.29 5.60
CA ARG A 45 6.55 -5.64 6.66
C ARG A 45 7.43 -4.87 7.63
N GLU A 46 8.51 -5.46 8.13
CA GLU A 46 9.40 -4.84 9.12
C GLU A 46 10.02 -3.52 8.62
N ASN A 47 10.43 -3.48 7.36
CA ASN A 47 11.00 -2.27 6.76
C ASN A 47 9.95 -1.18 6.52
N ILE A 48 8.69 -1.56 6.28
CA ILE A 48 7.59 -0.65 5.92
C ILE A 48 6.90 -0.12 7.17
N GLU A 49 6.69 -0.94 8.21
CA GLU A 49 6.01 -0.53 9.45
C GLU A 49 6.76 0.59 10.20
N ASN A 50 8.08 0.67 10.05
CA ASN A 50 8.90 1.70 10.69
C ASN A 50 8.96 3.02 9.92
N HIS A 51 8.28 3.14 8.77
CA HIS A 51 8.34 4.33 7.94
C HIS A 51 7.49 5.47 8.52
N PRO A 52 8.02 6.69 8.71
CA PRO A 52 7.34 7.77 9.45
C PRO A 52 6.05 8.29 8.80
N ASN A 53 5.88 8.06 7.50
CA ASN A 53 4.71 8.51 6.72
C ASN A 53 3.75 7.37 6.36
N ILE A 54 3.87 6.20 6.99
CA ILE A 54 2.96 5.06 6.80
C ILE A 54 2.13 4.88 8.06
N ASP A 55 0.81 4.88 7.91
CA ASP A 55 -0.13 4.77 9.03
C ASP A 55 -0.47 3.30 9.34
N ALA A 56 -0.49 2.45 8.32
CA ALA A 56 -0.82 1.04 8.49
C ALA A 56 -0.16 0.16 7.42
N VAL A 57 0.08 -1.11 7.79
CA VAL A 57 0.49 -2.16 6.86
C VAL A 57 -0.53 -3.29 6.90
N ILE A 58 -1.07 -3.64 5.73
CA ILE A 58 -1.86 -4.86 5.55
C ILE A 58 -0.92 -5.91 4.97
N SER A 59 -0.62 -6.93 5.76
CA SER A 59 0.19 -8.03 5.29
C SER A 59 -0.61 -8.99 4.41
N ALA A 60 0.01 -9.43 3.32
CA ALA A 60 -0.44 -10.52 2.47
C ALA A 60 -0.18 -11.92 3.09
N GLY A 61 0.60 -11.99 4.17
CA GLY A 61 1.08 -13.24 4.77
C GLY A 61 2.35 -13.78 4.09
N THR A 62 2.78 -14.97 4.53
CA THR A 62 3.92 -15.70 3.97
C THR A 62 3.54 -16.35 2.63
N ILE A 63 3.32 -15.54 1.60
CA ILE A 63 3.00 -16.00 0.25
C ILE A 63 4.14 -15.66 -0.71
N SER A 64 4.61 -16.66 -1.44
CA SER A 64 5.65 -16.50 -2.48
C SER A 64 5.15 -15.73 -3.71
N ARG A 65 3.82 -15.71 -3.92
CA ARG A 65 3.16 -14.91 -4.95
C ARG A 65 1.89 -14.26 -4.40
N MET A 66 1.73 -12.95 -4.63
CA MET A 66 0.47 -12.23 -4.40
C MET A 66 -0.56 -12.62 -5.48
N SER A 67 -1.17 -13.79 -5.33
CA SER A 67 -2.39 -14.17 -6.05
C SER A 67 -3.61 -13.88 -5.16
N ILE A 68 -4.72 -13.46 -5.76
CA ILE A 68 -6.01 -13.27 -5.08
C ILE A 68 -6.46 -14.57 -4.41
N ILE A 69 -6.12 -15.72 -5.00
CA ILE A 69 -6.45 -17.05 -4.49
C ILE A 69 -5.70 -17.36 -3.19
N ASN A 70 -4.47 -16.85 -3.05
CA ASN A 70 -3.60 -17.10 -1.90
C ASN A 70 -3.70 -16.01 -0.83
N LEU A 71 -4.38 -14.89 -1.10
CA LEU A 71 -4.63 -13.87 -0.08
C LEU A 71 -5.57 -14.44 0.98
N LYS A 72 -5.10 -14.46 2.24
CA LYS A 72 -5.96 -14.85 3.37
C LYS A 72 -7.21 -13.95 3.38
N ASN A 73 -8.39 -14.56 3.55
CA ASN A 73 -9.69 -13.85 3.66
C ASN A 73 -9.66 -12.65 4.62
N LYS A 74 -8.81 -12.69 5.65
CA LYS A 74 -8.61 -11.58 6.60
C LYS A 74 -8.03 -10.30 5.93
N ALA A 75 -7.06 -10.41 5.04
CA ALA A 75 -6.46 -9.27 4.35
C ALA A 75 -7.46 -8.63 3.36
N LEU A 76 -8.14 -9.46 2.56
CA LEU A 76 -9.22 -9.03 1.66
C LEU A 76 -10.37 -8.35 2.42
N LYS A 77 -10.75 -8.89 3.59
CA LYS A 77 -11.78 -8.28 4.44
C LYS A 77 -11.33 -6.92 4.98
N LYS A 78 -10.08 -6.80 5.45
CA LYS A 78 -9.52 -5.50 5.87
C LYS A 78 -9.56 -4.48 4.74
N ILE A 79 -9.05 -4.83 3.56
CA ILE A 79 -9.04 -3.93 2.40
C ILE A 79 -10.45 -3.45 2.05
N ARG A 80 -11.43 -4.37 1.99
CA ARG A 80 -12.82 -4.03 1.67
C ARG A 80 -13.50 -3.15 2.73
N HIS A 81 -13.16 -3.34 4.00
CA HIS A 81 -13.74 -2.56 5.10
C HIS A 81 -13.08 -1.18 5.27
N SER A 82 -11.84 -1.02 4.81
CA SER A 82 -11.08 0.21 5.00
C SER A 82 -11.56 1.39 4.14
N GLN A 83 -12.42 1.19 3.13
CA GLN A 83 -12.98 2.25 2.28
C GLN A 83 -11.93 3.25 1.79
N PHE A 84 -10.99 2.78 0.96
CA PHE A 84 -9.96 3.63 0.38
C PHE A 84 -10.54 4.59 -0.67
N ASP A 85 -10.14 5.86 -0.59
CA ASP A 85 -10.50 6.89 -1.57
C ASP A 85 -9.60 6.82 -2.82
N LEU A 86 -8.38 6.29 -2.67
CA LEU A 86 -7.41 6.11 -3.74
C LEU A 86 -6.62 4.81 -3.56
N ALA A 87 -6.41 4.07 -4.65
CA ALA A 87 -5.53 2.90 -4.69
C ALA A 87 -4.44 3.10 -5.74
N ILE A 88 -3.18 2.90 -5.34
CA ILE A 88 -2.00 3.05 -6.19
C ILE A 88 -1.29 1.71 -6.24
N SER A 89 -1.21 1.11 -7.42
CA SER A 89 -0.47 -0.13 -7.63
C SER A 89 0.94 0.19 -8.10
N LEU A 90 1.92 -0.01 -7.23
CA LEU A 90 3.34 0.08 -7.57
C LEU A 90 3.78 -1.28 -8.12
N TYR A 91 3.34 -1.56 -9.34
CA TYR A 91 3.76 -2.75 -10.06
C TYR A 91 5.10 -2.45 -10.72
N ASN A 92 6.18 -3.10 -10.27
CA ASN A 92 7.33 -3.28 -11.15
C ASN A 92 6.84 -4.16 -12.30
N VAL A 93 6.68 -3.58 -13.49
CA VAL A 93 6.62 -4.37 -14.72
C VAL A 93 7.93 -5.16 -14.73
N ASP A 94 7.78 -6.47 -14.59
CA ASP A 94 8.80 -7.51 -14.51
C ASP A 94 10.25 -7.11 -14.82
N HIS A 95 11.14 -7.56 -13.92
CA HIS A 95 12.29 -8.31 -14.41
C HIS A 95 11.74 -9.41 -15.32
N GLY A 96 11.89 -9.23 -16.63
CA GLY A 96 11.67 -10.25 -17.65
C GLY A 96 12.67 -11.40 -17.51
N MET A 97 12.65 -12.06 -16.36
CA MET A 97 13.20 -13.39 -16.19
C MET A 97 12.01 -14.33 -16.30
N GLY A 98 11.77 -14.76 -17.55
CA GLY A 98 10.86 -15.87 -17.86
C GLY A 98 11.30 -17.19 -17.24
#